data_AF-A0AAN6Y6U7-F1
#
_entry.id   AF-A0AAN6Y6U7-F1
#
_cell.length_a   1.000
_cell.length_b   1.000
_cell.length_c   1.000
_cell.angle_alpha   90.00
_cell.angle_beta   90.00
_cell.angle_gamma   90.00
#
_symmetry.space_group_name_H-M   'P 1'
#
loop_
_entity.id
_entity.type
_entity.pdbx_description
1 polymer ?
#
loop_
_entity_poly.entity_id
_entity_poly.type
_entity_poly.pdbx_seq_one_letter_code
_entity_poly.pdbx_strand_id
1 'polypeptide(L)'
;MASTASRRSGVLGWRWPPGEERAEHTSTVESFTDRARPGPGDLRYLGLSIRVCRIVLFVILLLIVILFVTLFGVQTSALLKQAIATNKVIDMNCSTNQAPATYVPRLHRDSIFSIYCSRDISTHDLFDIITPDFEACMDSCSNQRYIATGTTEIQQANQSSLSRPCEAVTFVPQLLNTTLALEWEWGGNCFLKYGPLSTADLKPNPRRGGDEFLCNAAIILS
;
A
#
# COMPACT_ATOMS: atom_id res chain seq x y z
N MET A 1 5.29 35.53 -40.49
CA MET A 1 5.00 36.16 -39.19
C MET A 1 5.17 35.10 -38.12
N ALA A 2 6.30 35.13 -37.41
CA ALA A 2 6.67 34.14 -36.41
C ALA A 2 6.18 34.60 -35.03
N SER A 3 5.46 33.74 -34.31
CA SER A 3 5.05 33.97 -32.92
C SER A 3 5.67 32.90 -32.04
N THR A 4 6.74 33.27 -31.34
CA THR A 4 7.38 32.48 -30.29
C THR A 4 6.68 32.78 -28.96
N ALA A 5 5.86 31.84 -28.48
CA ALA A 5 5.26 31.90 -27.15
C ALA A 5 6.09 31.05 -26.17
N SER A 6 6.81 31.75 -25.29
CA SER A 6 7.56 31.21 -24.17
C SER A 6 6.60 30.82 -23.03
N ARG A 7 6.49 29.52 -22.74
CA ARG A 7 5.75 29.01 -21.57
C ARG A 7 6.70 28.85 -20.40
N ARG A 8 6.50 29.67 -19.36
CA ARG A 8 7.10 29.49 -18.03
C ARG A 8 6.35 28.37 -17.30
N SER A 9 7.04 27.28 -16.99
CA SER A 9 6.58 26.27 -16.04
C SER A 9 6.72 26.81 -14.62
N GLY A 10 5.59 27.13 -13.98
CA GLY A 10 5.52 27.41 -12.55
C GLY A 10 5.48 26.09 -11.78
N VAL A 11 6.60 25.71 -11.17
CA VAL A 11 6.67 24.60 -10.22
C VAL A 11 6.05 25.06 -8.90
N LEU A 12 4.85 24.60 -8.61
CA LEU A 12 4.22 24.76 -7.29
C LEU A 12 4.87 23.76 -6.33
N GLY A 13 5.93 24.19 -5.66
CA GLY A 13 6.58 23.44 -4.60
C GLY A 13 5.71 23.41 -3.34
N TRP A 14 5.21 22.22 -2.99
CA TRP A 14 4.59 21.98 -1.68
C TRP A 14 5.67 21.98 -0.61
N ARG A 15 5.68 23.02 0.23
CA ARG A 15 6.62 23.17 1.34
C ARG A 15 5.97 22.60 2.61
N TRP A 16 6.43 21.44 3.05
CA TRP A 16 6.03 20.85 4.33
C TRP A 16 6.53 21.71 5.51
N PRO A 17 5.76 21.80 6.61
CA PRO A 17 6.19 22.48 7.81
C PRO A 17 7.38 21.75 8.48
N PRO A 18 8.31 22.49 9.11
CA PRO A 18 9.44 21.91 9.83
C PRO A 18 8.97 21.14 11.07
N GLY A 19 9.66 20.02 11.32
CA GLY A 19 9.35 19.03 12.34
C GLY A 19 9.48 19.54 13.78
N GLU A 20 8.63 18.96 14.62
CA GLU A 20 8.54 19.17 16.06
C GLU A 20 9.66 18.38 16.78
N GLU A 21 10.56 19.11 17.43
CA GLU A 21 11.66 18.57 18.23
C GLU A 21 11.12 17.75 19.42
N ARG A 22 11.39 16.44 19.40
CA ARG A 22 11.10 15.54 20.52
C ARG A 22 12.18 15.71 21.60
N ALA A 23 11.78 16.28 22.73
CA ALA A 23 12.62 16.50 23.90
C ALA A 23 13.21 15.20 24.46
N GLU A 24 14.52 15.26 24.75
CA GLU A 24 15.36 14.23 25.32
C GLU A 24 15.21 14.24 26.86
N HIS A 25 14.64 13.18 27.44
CA HIS A 25 14.52 13.02 28.89
C HIS A 25 15.79 12.36 29.45
N THR A 26 16.72 13.18 29.93
CA THR A 26 17.89 12.76 30.71
C THR A 26 17.47 12.50 32.16
N SER A 27 17.41 11.24 32.59
CA SER A 27 17.17 10.86 33.98
C SER A 27 18.49 10.82 34.76
N THR A 28 18.60 11.72 35.73
CA THR A 28 19.66 11.79 36.74
C THR A 28 19.55 10.61 37.71
N VAL A 29 20.60 9.79 37.77
CA VAL A 29 20.76 8.73 38.77
C VAL A 29 21.37 9.37 40.02
N GLU A 30 20.55 9.62 41.04
CA GLU A 30 21.05 9.96 42.37
C GLU A 30 21.41 8.68 43.15
N SER A 31 22.69 8.61 43.48
CA SER A 31 23.29 7.66 44.41
C SER A 31 23.08 8.17 45.84
N PHE A 32 22.44 7.38 46.70
CA PHE A 32 22.66 7.49 48.14
C PHE A 32 22.67 6.11 48.80
N THR A 33 23.88 5.57 48.92
CA THR A 33 24.21 4.41 49.73
C THR A 33 24.46 4.85 51.16
N ASP A 34 23.62 4.41 52.09
CA ASP A 34 24.04 4.20 53.48
C ASP A 34 23.14 3.18 54.16
N ARG A 35 23.65 1.96 54.36
CA ARG A 35 23.05 1.00 55.29
C ARG A 35 24.12 0.31 56.12
N ALA A 36 23.82 0.30 57.41
CA ALA A 36 24.61 -0.18 58.53
C ALA A 36 25.14 -1.61 58.36
N ARG A 37 26.35 -1.82 58.88
CA ARG A 37 27.01 -3.13 59.00
C ARG A 37 26.24 -4.00 60.02
N PRO A 38 25.69 -5.17 59.62
CA PRO A 38 25.22 -6.15 60.58
C PRO A 38 26.40 -6.91 61.19
N GLY A 39 26.31 -7.17 62.49
CA GLY A 39 27.31 -7.89 63.26
C GLY A 39 27.45 -9.38 62.86
N PRO A 40 28.49 -10.05 63.35
CA PRO A 40 28.84 -11.41 62.95
C PRO A 40 27.90 -12.43 63.64
N GLY A 41 26.78 -12.73 62.98
CA GLY A 41 25.86 -13.80 63.36
C GLY A 41 25.73 -14.84 62.24
N ASP A 42 26.22 -16.06 62.49
CA ASP A 42 25.88 -17.34 61.85
C ASP A 42 25.59 -17.38 60.33
N LEU A 43 26.67 -17.42 59.55
CA LEU A 43 26.70 -17.50 58.07
C LEU A 43 26.30 -18.84 57.43
N ARG A 44 25.80 -19.84 58.19
CA ARG A 44 25.55 -21.19 57.62
C ARG A 44 24.16 -21.39 57.02
N TYR A 45 23.19 -20.52 57.33
CA TYR A 45 21.83 -20.60 56.77
C TYR A 45 21.61 -19.77 55.48
N LEU A 46 22.52 -18.84 55.15
CA LEU A 46 22.40 -17.94 53.99
C LEU A 46 22.70 -18.60 52.64
N GLY A 47 23.55 -19.64 52.59
CA GLY A 47 23.95 -20.30 51.35
C GLY A 47 22.84 -21.11 50.67
N LEU A 48 21.94 -21.73 51.46
CA LEU A 48 20.82 -22.51 50.93
C LEU A 48 19.74 -21.60 50.35
N SER A 49 19.49 -20.45 50.99
CA SER A 49 18.50 -19.45 50.57
C SER A 49 18.81 -18.85 49.19
N ILE A 50 20.09 -18.55 48.91
CA ILE A 50 20.50 -17.96 47.63
C ILE A 50 20.30 -18.94 46.46
N ARG A 51 20.59 -20.23 46.66
CA ARG A 51 20.41 -21.25 45.59
C ARG A 51 18.93 -21.45 45.27
N VAL A 52 18.07 -21.52 46.28
CA VAL A 52 16.63 -21.63 46.10
C VAL A 52 16.07 -20.37 45.43
N CYS A 53 16.51 -19.18 45.84
CA CYS A 53 16.08 -17.91 45.23
C CYS A 53 16.45 -17.82 43.74
N ARG A 54 17.67 -18.24 43.34
CA ARG A 54 18.09 -18.24 41.93
C ARG A 54 17.27 -19.21 41.07
N ILE A 55 16.94 -20.39 41.61
CA ILE A 55 16.10 -21.36 40.90
C ILE A 55 14.68 -20.81 40.72
N VAL A 56 14.09 -20.23 41.77
CA VAL A 56 12.74 -19.65 41.70
C VAL A 56 12.70 -18.49 40.70
N LEU A 57 13.70 -17.60 40.70
CA LEU A 57 13.78 -16.51 39.73
C LEU A 57 13.89 -17.02 38.29
N PHE A 58 14.70 -18.06 38.05
CA PHE A 58 14.85 -18.65 36.72
C PHE A 58 13.53 -19.26 36.23
N VAL A 59 12.80 -19.97 37.10
CA VAL A 59 11.49 -20.54 36.77
C VAL A 59 10.48 -19.45 36.45
N ILE A 60 10.44 -18.36 37.21
CA ILE A 60 9.54 -17.22 36.94
C ILE A 60 9.84 -16.58 35.58
N LEU A 61 11.11 -16.34 35.26
CA LEU A 61 11.52 -15.79 33.97
C LEU A 61 11.12 -16.71 32.80
N LEU A 62 11.31 -18.02 32.97
CA LEU A 62 10.94 -19.00 31.95
C LEU A 62 9.43 -19.04 31.72
N LEU A 63 8.62 -18.93 32.79
CA LEU A 63 7.17 -18.82 32.69
C LEU A 63 6.72 -17.53 31.99
N ILE A 64 7.37 -16.40 32.27
CA ILE A 64 7.09 -15.12 31.58
C ILE A 64 7.38 -15.24 30.08
N VAL A 65 8.50 -15.86 29.70
CA VAL A 65 8.85 -16.06 28.29
C VAL A 65 7.84 -16.97 27.60
N ILE A 66 7.43 -18.08 28.22
CA ILE A 66 6.40 -18.98 27.67
C ILE A 66 5.07 -18.24 27.54
N LEU A 67 4.66 -17.47 28.54
CA LEU A 67 3.43 -16.67 28.50
C LEU A 67 3.49 -15.65 27.35
N PHE A 68 4.63 -14.98 27.16
CA PHE A 68 4.84 -14.04 26.06
C PHE A 68 4.77 -14.77 24.70
N VAL A 69 5.48 -15.87 24.52
CA VAL A 69 5.46 -16.62 23.24
C VAL A 69 4.06 -17.13 22.92
N THR A 70 3.32 -17.64 23.91
CA THR A 70 1.97 -18.15 23.70
C THR A 70 0.94 -17.05 23.43
N LEU A 71 0.97 -15.93 24.16
CA LEU A 71 0.07 -14.80 23.93
C LEU A 71 0.34 -14.11 22.58
N PHE A 72 1.61 -13.78 22.30
CA PHE A 72 1.97 -13.06 21.08
C PHE A 72 1.96 -13.96 19.84
N GLY A 73 2.28 -15.25 19.97
CA GLY A 73 2.26 -16.21 18.86
C GLY A 73 0.86 -16.53 18.32
N VAL A 74 -0.17 -16.48 19.18
CA VAL A 74 -1.56 -16.72 18.74
C VAL A 74 -2.10 -15.52 17.96
N GLN A 75 -1.71 -14.30 18.35
CA GLN A 75 -2.24 -13.06 17.78
C GLN A 75 -1.74 -12.79 16.35
N THR A 76 -0.54 -13.24 15.99
CA THR A 76 0.00 -13.08 14.63
C THR A 76 -0.75 -13.92 13.59
N SER A 77 -1.28 -15.09 13.98
CA SER A 77 -1.96 -16.01 13.05
C SER A 77 -3.34 -15.51 12.59
N ALA A 78 -4.08 -14.80 13.44
CA ALA A 78 -5.37 -14.23 13.11
C ALA A 78 -5.24 -12.99 12.22
N LEU A 79 -4.27 -12.12 12.54
CA LEU A 79 -3.99 -10.91 11.75
C LEU A 79 -3.49 -11.27 10.33
N LEU A 80 -2.66 -12.30 10.20
CA LEU A 80 -2.21 -12.76 8.89
C LEU A 80 -3.37 -13.26 8.00
N LYS A 81 -4.32 -14.02 8.58
CA LYS A 81 -5.51 -14.47 7.83
C LYS A 81 -6.38 -13.31 7.38
N GLN A 82 -6.51 -12.28 8.20
CA GLN A 82 -7.29 -11.10 7.86
C GLN A 82 -6.61 -10.25 6.78
N ALA A 83 -5.28 -10.09 6.85
CA ALA A 83 -4.49 -9.42 5.82
C ALA A 83 -4.53 -10.14 4.45
N ILE A 84 -4.54 -11.47 4.45
CA ILE A 84 -4.67 -12.29 3.22
C ILE A 84 -6.08 -12.14 2.63
N ALA A 85 -7.12 -12.14 3.47
CA ALA A 85 -8.50 -11.96 3.03
C ALA A 85 -8.74 -10.57 2.45
N THR A 86 -8.16 -9.51 3.03
CA THR A 86 -8.26 -8.15 2.48
C THR A 86 -7.52 -8.02 1.16
N ASN A 87 -6.34 -8.64 1.01
CA ASN A 87 -5.58 -8.57 -0.24
C ASN A 87 -6.31 -9.24 -1.41
N LYS A 88 -7.00 -10.35 -1.14
CA LYS A 88 -7.84 -11.06 -2.13
C LYS A 88 -8.98 -10.19 -2.68
N VAL A 89 -9.56 -9.32 -1.86
CA VAL A 89 -10.64 -8.42 -2.28
C VAL A 89 -10.08 -7.27 -3.11
N ILE A 90 -8.88 -6.80 -2.78
CA ILE A 90 -8.25 -5.62 -3.41
C ILE A 90 -7.86 -5.89 -4.87
N ASP A 91 -7.33 -7.08 -5.16
CA ASP A 91 -6.73 -7.39 -6.47
C ASP A 91 -7.56 -8.38 -7.32
N MET A 92 -8.82 -8.60 -6.93
CA MET A 92 -9.71 -9.59 -7.55
C MET A 92 -9.09 -10.99 -7.67
N ASN A 93 -8.31 -11.42 -6.68
CA ASN A 93 -7.67 -12.74 -6.63
C ASN A 93 -6.50 -12.91 -7.63
N CYS A 94 -5.93 -11.80 -8.13
CA CYS A 94 -4.74 -11.85 -8.98
C CYS A 94 -3.50 -12.37 -8.26
N SER A 95 -3.37 -12.11 -6.96
CA SER A 95 -2.31 -12.65 -6.09
C SER A 95 -2.27 -14.17 -6.03
N THR A 96 -3.38 -14.85 -6.33
CA THR A 96 -3.43 -16.32 -6.39
C THR A 96 -3.52 -16.86 -7.82
N ASN A 97 -3.40 -16.01 -8.84
CA ASN A 97 -3.62 -16.34 -10.26
C ASN A 97 -5.00 -16.96 -10.54
N GLN A 98 -6.01 -16.53 -9.80
CA GLN A 98 -7.39 -17.04 -9.90
C GLN A 98 -8.39 -15.89 -10.08
N ALA A 99 -7.97 -14.79 -10.70
CA ALA A 99 -8.89 -13.71 -11.03
C ALA A 99 -9.93 -14.18 -12.04
N PRO A 100 -11.14 -13.59 -12.02
CA PRO A 100 -12.11 -13.85 -13.08
C PRO A 100 -11.54 -13.40 -14.43
N ALA A 101 -11.86 -14.13 -15.49
CA ALA A 101 -11.40 -13.77 -16.83
C ALA A 101 -11.94 -12.42 -17.31
N THR A 102 -13.13 -12.04 -16.80
CA THR A 102 -13.82 -10.80 -17.17
C THR A 102 -14.50 -10.12 -15.99
N TYR A 103 -14.74 -8.82 -16.13
CA TYR A 103 -15.48 -7.99 -15.18
C TYR A 103 -16.48 -7.09 -15.93
N VAL A 104 -17.65 -6.88 -15.34
CA VAL A 104 -18.69 -5.98 -15.88
C VAL A 104 -19.00 -4.91 -14.83
N PRO A 105 -18.73 -3.63 -15.12
CA PRO A 105 -19.01 -2.51 -14.23
C PRO A 105 -20.48 -2.44 -13.86
N ARG A 106 -20.75 -1.97 -12.63
CA ARG A 106 -22.12 -1.92 -12.11
C ARG A 106 -22.97 -0.86 -12.80
N LEU A 107 -22.37 0.30 -13.07
CA LEU A 107 -23.06 1.49 -13.59
C LEU A 107 -23.14 1.51 -15.12
N HIS A 108 -22.05 1.13 -15.80
CA HIS A 108 -21.92 1.24 -17.25
C HIS A 108 -21.56 -0.14 -17.83
N ARG A 109 -22.61 -0.95 -18.03
CA ARG A 109 -22.50 -2.38 -18.38
C ARG A 109 -22.06 -2.66 -19.81
N ASP A 110 -21.89 -1.61 -20.61
CA ASP A 110 -21.37 -1.63 -21.97
C ASP A 110 -19.85 -1.80 -22.02
N SER A 111 -19.16 -1.59 -20.90
CA SER A 111 -17.70 -1.72 -20.78
C SER A 111 -17.31 -3.08 -20.18
N ILE A 112 -17.28 -4.16 -20.96
CA ILE A 112 -16.83 -5.47 -20.45
C ILE A 112 -15.30 -5.49 -20.41
N PHE A 113 -14.69 -5.73 -19.25
CA PHE A 113 -13.24 -5.82 -19.11
C PHE A 113 -12.78 -7.28 -19.16
N SER A 114 -11.64 -7.53 -19.79
CA SER A 114 -10.85 -8.76 -19.62
C SER A 114 -9.66 -8.49 -18.72
N ILE A 115 -9.47 -9.33 -17.70
CA ILE A 115 -8.48 -9.13 -16.63
C ILE A 115 -7.20 -9.92 -16.91
N TYR A 116 -6.07 -9.28 -16.66
CA TYR A 116 -4.72 -9.82 -16.84
C TYR A 116 -3.87 -9.56 -15.60
N CYS A 117 -3.71 -10.58 -14.76
CA CYS A 117 -2.90 -10.49 -13.54
C CYS A 117 -1.41 -10.47 -13.84
N SER A 118 -0.63 -9.78 -13.00
CA SER A 118 0.82 -9.63 -13.15
C SER A 118 1.22 -9.07 -14.53
N ARG A 119 0.38 -8.20 -15.09
CA ARG A 119 0.60 -7.52 -16.36
C ARG A 119 0.42 -6.02 -16.18
N ASP A 120 1.19 -5.28 -16.96
CA ASP A 120 1.01 -3.85 -17.17
C ASP A 120 0.74 -3.60 -18.66
N ILE A 121 0.17 -2.45 -18.96
CA ILE A 121 -0.03 -1.96 -20.33
C ILE A 121 0.91 -0.77 -20.50
N SER A 122 1.89 -0.88 -21.40
CA SER A 122 2.97 0.10 -21.50
C SER A 122 2.58 1.43 -22.18
N THR A 123 1.29 1.71 -22.34
CA THR A 123 0.80 2.94 -22.98
C THR A 123 0.68 4.08 -21.99
N HIS A 124 0.54 5.29 -22.54
CA HIS A 124 0.45 6.52 -21.75
C HIS A 124 -0.81 6.53 -20.88
N ASP A 125 -0.62 6.91 -19.62
CA ASP A 125 -1.72 7.12 -18.69
C ASP A 125 -2.48 8.40 -19.04
N LEU A 126 -3.81 8.29 -19.05
CA LEU A 126 -4.73 9.40 -19.17
C LEU A 126 -4.86 10.12 -17.83
N PHE A 127 -5.03 9.34 -16.76
CA PHE A 127 -5.15 9.82 -15.38
C PHE A 127 -4.61 8.78 -14.41
N ASP A 128 -4.03 9.28 -13.32
CA ASP A 128 -3.57 8.48 -12.19
C ASP A 128 -4.45 8.86 -10.99
N ILE A 129 -5.24 7.91 -10.51
CA ILE A 129 -6.22 8.14 -9.44
C ILE A 129 -6.02 7.14 -8.30
N ILE A 130 -6.47 7.52 -7.11
CA ILE A 130 -6.51 6.64 -5.95
C ILE A 130 -7.87 5.94 -5.92
N THR A 131 -7.85 4.62 -5.88
CA THR A 131 -9.04 3.76 -5.79
C THR A 131 -8.82 2.69 -4.73
N PRO A 132 -9.87 2.26 -4.00
CA PRO A 132 -9.72 1.30 -2.91
C PRO A 132 -9.34 -0.11 -3.38
N ASP A 133 -9.73 -0.49 -4.60
CA ASP A 133 -9.56 -1.83 -5.15
C ASP A 133 -9.59 -1.81 -6.69
N PHE A 134 -9.33 -2.97 -7.29
CA PHE A 134 -9.25 -3.12 -8.74
C PHE A 134 -10.61 -2.99 -9.43
N GLU A 135 -11.72 -3.37 -8.77
CA GLU A 135 -13.07 -3.18 -9.30
C GLU A 135 -13.39 -1.68 -9.45
N ALA A 136 -13.12 -0.89 -8.41
CA ALA A 136 -13.29 0.56 -8.43
C ALA A 136 -12.42 1.25 -9.49
N CYS A 137 -11.23 0.70 -9.77
CA CYS A 137 -10.38 1.17 -10.86
C CYS A 137 -11.03 0.97 -12.24
N MET A 138 -11.57 -0.23 -12.51
CA MET A 138 -12.29 -0.51 -13.77
C MET A 138 -13.58 0.29 -13.89
N ASP A 139 -14.34 0.45 -12.79
CA ASP A 139 -15.54 1.28 -12.75
C ASP A 139 -15.22 2.75 -13.07
N SER A 140 -14.08 3.26 -12.60
CA SER A 140 -13.61 4.61 -12.90
C SER A 140 -13.29 4.79 -14.38
N CYS A 141 -12.62 3.81 -15.01
CA CYS A 141 -12.36 3.80 -16.45
C CYS A 141 -13.66 3.80 -17.25
N SER A 142 -14.61 2.94 -16.87
CA SER A 142 -15.90 2.84 -17.54
C SER A 142 -16.71 4.13 -17.44
N ASN A 143 -16.68 4.80 -16.29
CA ASN A 143 -17.31 6.11 -16.12
C ASN A 143 -16.64 7.19 -16.98
N GLN A 144 -15.31 7.21 -17.06
CA GLN A 144 -14.61 8.15 -17.93
C GLN A 144 -14.94 7.89 -19.40
N ARG A 145 -15.00 6.62 -19.83
CA ARG A 145 -15.44 6.24 -21.16
C ARG A 145 -16.84 6.77 -21.44
N TYR A 146 -17.80 6.51 -20.55
CA TYR A 146 -19.17 7.01 -20.68
C TYR A 146 -19.21 8.54 -20.83
N ILE A 147 -18.40 9.28 -20.07
CA ILE A 147 -18.30 10.74 -20.21
C ILE A 147 -17.69 11.13 -21.56
N ALA A 148 -16.65 10.43 -22.02
CA ALA A 148 -15.97 10.72 -23.28
C ALA A 148 -16.83 10.40 -24.52
N THR A 149 -17.66 9.35 -24.46
CA THR A 149 -18.56 8.92 -25.54
C THR A 149 -19.96 9.51 -25.42
N GLY A 150 -20.34 9.97 -24.23
CA GLY A 150 -21.63 10.55 -23.90
C GLY A 150 -21.78 11.94 -24.51
N THR A 151 -22.43 11.99 -25.67
CA THR A 151 -22.75 13.21 -26.40
C THR A 151 -23.75 14.07 -25.62
N THR A 152 -23.25 15.11 -24.98
CA THR A 152 -23.99 16.39 -25.00
C THR A 152 -23.35 17.25 -26.09
N GLU A 153 -24.15 17.78 -27.01
CA GLU A 153 -23.73 18.61 -28.16
C GLU A 153 -22.80 19.77 -27.78
N ILE A 154 -22.79 20.14 -26.49
CA ILE A 154 -21.98 21.22 -25.93
C ILE A 154 -20.47 20.87 -25.89
N GLN A 155 -20.09 19.59 -25.84
CA GLN A 155 -18.67 19.21 -25.70
C GLN A 155 -17.88 19.08 -27.01
N GLN A 156 -18.54 18.98 -28.17
CA GLN A 156 -17.84 18.80 -29.46
C GLN A 156 -16.98 20.01 -29.89
N ALA A 157 -17.28 21.21 -29.39
CA ALA A 157 -16.62 22.44 -29.87
C ALA A 157 -15.18 22.67 -29.35
N ASN A 158 -14.73 21.98 -28.29
CA ASN A 158 -13.42 22.23 -27.65
C ASN A 158 -12.58 20.96 -27.36
N GLN A 159 -13.00 19.80 -27.87
CA GLN A 159 -12.38 18.51 -27.59
C GLN A 159 -11.13 18.26 -28.46
N SER A 160 -9.97 18.78 -28.05
CA SER A 160 -8.70 18.49 -28.75
C SER A 160 -7.73 17.60 -27.98
N SER A 161 -8.05 17.18 -26.75
CA SER A 161 -7.18 16.26 -25.98
C SER A 161 -7.88 15.40 -24.92
N LEU A 162 -9.06 15.77 -24.42
CA LEU A 162 -9.86 14.98 -23.45
C LEU A 162 -10.85 14.00 -24.11
N SER A 163 -10.87 13.93 -25.44
CA SER A 163 -11.86 13.17 -26.23
C SER A 163 -11.58 11.66 -26.30
N ARG A 164 -10.43 11.20 -25.79
CA ARG A 164 -10.09 9.78 -25.89
C ARG A 164 -10.76 9.01 -24.75
N PRO A 165 -11.60 8.00 -25.05
CA PRO A 165 -12.19 7.17 -24.01
C PRO A 165 -11.10 6.31 -23.37
N CYS A 166 -11.29 6.01 -22.09
CA CYS A 166 -10.56 4.98 -21.39
C CYS A 166 -10.91 3.63 -22.01
N GLU A 167 -9.87 2.85 -22.32
CA GLU A 167 -9.97 1.53 -22.96
C GLU A 167 -9.30 0.45 -22.10
N ALA A 168 -8.49 0.85 -21.13
CA ALA A 168 -7.85 -0.09 -20.22
C ALA A 168 -7.45 0.57 -18.90
N VAL A 169 -7.07 -0.25 -17.93
CA VAL A 169 -6.48 0.17 -16.66
C VAL A 169 -5.27 -0.66 -16.31
N THR A 170 -4.36 -0.05 -15.54
CA THR A 170 -3.40 -0.77 -14.70
C THR A 170 -3.66 -0.39 -13.25
N PHE A 171 -3.75 -1.40 -12.38
CA PHE A 171 -3.91 -1.24 -10.94
C PHE A 171 -2.71 -1.86 -10.21
N VAL A 172 -2.16 -1.14 -9.24
CA VAL A 172 -1.02 -1.60 -8.45
C VAL A 172 -1.38 -1.56 -6.96
N PRO A 173 -1.79 -2.69 -6.35
CA PRO A 173 -2.34 -2.74 -5.00
C PRO A 173 -1.35 -2.25 -3.93
N GLN A 174 -0.04 -2.44 -4.12
CA GLN A 174 0.99 -2.02 -3.17
C GLN A 174 0.96 -0.51 -2.87
N LEU A 175 0.48 0.28 -3.82
CA LEU A 175 0.41 1.75 -3.70
C LEU A 175 -0.80 2.25 -2.92
N LEU A 176 -1.68 1.35 -2.47
CA LEU A 176 -2.62 1.69 -1.41
C LEU A 176 -1.88 2.13 -0.15
N ASN A 177 -0.63 1.68 0.03
CA ASN A 177 0.28 2.25 1.01
C ASN A 177 0.79 3.61 0.51
N THR A 178 0.26 4.67 1.09
CA THR A 178 0.62 6.05 0.74
C THR A 178 2.09 6.36 0.97
N THR A 179 2.76 5.69 1.91
CA THR A 179 4.22 5.84 2.11
C THR A 179 4.99 5.36 0.88
N LEU A 180 4.62 4.20 0.33
CA LEU A 180 5.21 3.71 -0.92
C LEU A 180 4.82 4.60 -2.10
N ALA A 181 3.55 5.01 -2.22
CA ALA A 181 3.16 5.92 -3.29
C ALA A 181 3.97 7.23 -3.29
N LEU A 182 4.25 7.79 -2.10
CA LEU A 182 5.06 9.01 -1.94
C LEU A 182 6.54 8.80 -2.25
N GLU A 183 7.14 7.71 -1.77
CA GLU A 183 8.55 7.37 -2.03
C GLU A 183 8.83 7.24 -3.54
N TRP A 184 7.84 6.74 -4.29
CA TRP A 184 7.95 6.50 -5.72
C TRP A 184 7.36 7.63 -6.57
N GLU A 185 6.90 8.72 -5.95
CA GLU A 185 6.27 9.90 -6.59
C GLU A 185 5.06 9.54 -7.46
N TRP A 186 4.27 8.56 -7.06
CA TRP A 186 3.08 8.14 -7.80
C TRP A 186 1.83 8.85 -7.27
N GLY A 187 1.06 9.45 -8.18
CA GLY A 187 -0.15 10.22 -7.84
C GLY A 187 -1.37 9.36 -7.49
N GLY A 188 -1.33 8.08 -7.81
CA GLY A 188 -2.44 7.16 -7.60
C GLY A 188 -2.01 5.70 -7.75
N ASN A 189 -2.97 4.81 -7.50
CA ASN A 189 -2.78 3.36 -7.64
C ASN A 189 -3.55 2.73 -8.80
N CYS A 190 -4.40 3.51 -9.43
CA CYS A 190 -5.16 3.14 -10.61
C CYS A 190 -4.82 4.09 -11.74
N PHE A 191 -4.41 3.53 -12.86
CA PHE A 191 -3.90 4.26 -13.99
C PHE A 191 -4.79 3.96 -15.19
N LEU A 192 -5.57 4.97 -15.58
CA LEU A 192 -6.52 4.88 -16.68
C LEU A 192 -5.76 5.08 -17.99
N LYS A 193 -5.98 4.22 -18.99
CA LYS A 193 -5.24 4.25 -20.26
C LYS A 193 -6.19 4.43 -21.42
N TYR A 194 -5.80 5.28 -22.37
CA TYR A 194 -6.55 5.47 -23.60
C TYR A 194 -6.15 4.44 -24.65
N GLY A 195 -7.07 4.13 -25.56
CA GLY A 195 -6.81 3.21 -26.66
C GLY A 195 -6.92 3.78 -28.07
N PRO A 196 -7.03 2.90 -29.08
CA PRO A 196 -7.28 1.45 -28.95
C PRO A 196 -6.12 0.67 -28.30
N LEU A 197 -6.45 -0.36 -27.51
CA LEU A 197 -5.50 -1.24 -26.84
C LEU A 197 -5.88 -2.71 -27.08
N SER A 198 -4.87 -3.57 -27.06
CA SER A 198 -5.00 -4.99 -27.32
C SER A 198 -4.12 -5.80 -26.37
N THR A 199 -4.27 -7.13 -26.40
CA THR A 199 -3.39 -8.02 -25.63
C THR A 199 -1.92 -7.95 -26.04
N ALA A 200 -1.61 -7.44 -27.23
CA ALA A 200 -0.23 -7.21 -27.68
C ALA A 200 0.48 -6.07 -26.91
N ASP A 201 -0.30 -5.17 -26.31
CA ASP A 201 0.19 -4.04 -25.51
C ASP A 201 0.52 -4.45 -24.06
N LEU A 202 0.11 -5.66 -23.66
CA LEU A 202 0.46 -6.22 -22.36
C LEU A 202 1.95 -6.52 -22.29
N LYS A 203 2.59 -6.05 -21.23
CA LYS A 203 3.97 -6.40 -20.90
C LYS A 203 4.00 -7.21 -19.61
N PRO A 204 4.92 -8.18 -19.49
CA PRO A 204 5.32 -8.64 -18.17
C PRO A 204 5.81 -7.41 -17.38
N ASN A 205 5.53 -7.40 -16.07
CA ASN A 205 6.05 -6.37 -15.16
C ASN A 205 7.52 -6.05 -15.49
N PRO A 206 7.85 -4.77 -15.72
CA PRO A 206 7.96 -3.86 -14.58
C PRO A 206 7.49 -2.43 -14.90
N ARG A 207 6.53 -1.94 -14.14
CA ARG A 207 6.43 -0.49 -13.95
C ARG A 207 7.63 -0.02 -13.13
N ARG A 208 7.97 1.27 -13.24
CA ARG A 208 9.14 1.91 -12.57
C ARG A 208 9.27 1.42 -11.12
N GLY A 209 10.26 0.57 -10.84
CA GLY A 209 10.46 -0.07 -9.53
C GLY A 209 10.86 -1.54 -9.55
N GLY A 210 10.88 -2.16 -10.74
CA GLY A 210 11.38 -3.53 -10.91
C GLY A 210 10.30 -4.58 -10.70
N ASP A 211 10.72 -5.84 -10.59
CA ASP A 211 9.82 -7.00 -10.53
C ASP A 211 9.02 -7.11 -9.22
N GLU A 212 9.21 -6.18 -8.29
CA GLU A 212 8.63 -6.22 -6.94
C GLU A 212 7.15 -5.78 -6.88
N PHE A 213 6.70 -4.94 -7.81
CA PHE A 213 5.32 -4.43 -7.80
C PHE A 213 4.42 -5.27 -8.68
N LEU A 214 3.51 -6.05 -8.08
CA LEU A 214 2.47 -6.79 -8.84
C LEU A 214 1.50 -5.80 -9.48
N CYS A 215 1.53 -5.67 -10.81
CA CYS A 215 0.54 -4.88 -11.56
C CYS A 215 -0.57 -5.81 -12.07
N ASN A 216 -1.81 -5.33 -12.04
CA ASN A 216 -2.94 -6.00 -12.67
C ASN A 216 -3.51 -5.10 -13.74
N ALA A 217 -3.64 -5.62 -14.96
CA ALA A 217 -4.19 -4.89 -16.09
C ALA A 217 -5.59 -5.38 -16.41
N ALA A 218 -6.43 -4.50 -16.94
CA ALA A 218 -7.70 -4.90 -17.54
C ALA A 218 -7.96 -4.08 -18.80
N ILE A 219 -8.43 -4.74 -19.87
CA ILE A 219 -8.69 -4.13 -21.19
C ILE A 219 -10.17 -4.31 -21.51
N ILE A 220 -10.82 -3.26 -22.02
CA ILE A 220 -12.21 -3.33 -22.48
C ILE A 220 -12.28 -4.20 -23.75
N LEU A 221 -13.23 -5.13 -23.77
CA LEU A 221 -13.61 -5.92 -24.93
C LEU A 221 -14.56 -5.07 -25.78
N SER A 222 -13.98 -4.36 -26.75
CA SER A 222 -14.71 -3.60 -27.77
C SER A 222 -15.40 -4.52 -28.78
#